data_AF-E9I746-F1
#
_entry.id   AF-E9I746-F1
#
_cell.length_a   1.000
_cell.length_b   1.000
_cell.length_c   1.000
_cell.angle_alpha   90.00
_cell.angle_beta   90.00
_cell.angle_gamma   90.00
#
_symmetry.space_group_name_H-M   'P 1'
#
loop_
_entity.id
_entity.type
_entity.pdbx_description
1 polymer ?
#
loop_
_entity_poly.entity_id
_entity_poly.type
_entity_poly.pdbx_seq_one_letter_code
_entity_poly.pdbx_strand_id
1 'polypeptide(L)'
;CIGHIDNIIYRTEAEYVADGNASIEAYEILLRYLNAEKGQKRPTHAEVGEAVRNYPTKRLRALIARETCRVYIATKTKLTDQIADLKFCRQRLEDVCQDFEKVRQELRVRPEMVLLPPGVESFERAAEVLQDSITRDDIRAFDKGLQVRIEQEFNALFSVCVSAPNLVSTLQITIEDEARNFLRNRLGASQLAPMYFSRFPDANSAAQAVYWLYDQADPGVQTRNIDFGEITVTATPMGKEGEPLLRLAEDIMPIPPSADAPSADEFVIYREYTRVPLAALSQMGPLAEDVYNNALDNPQHSPHSRIDVATWQDVEAVR
;
A
#
# COMPACT_ATOMS: atom_id res chain seq x y z
N CYS A 1 26.85 -16.05 -6.77
CA CYS A 1 26.81 -16.05 -8.25
C CYS A 1 27.71 -14.99 -8.88
N ILE A 2 27.52 -13.68 -8.64
CA ILE A 2 28.36 -12.62 -9.25
C ILE A 2 29.87 -12.85 -9.03
N GLY A 3 30.29 -13.17 -7.80
CA GLY A 3 31.71 -13.44 -7.52
C GLY A 3 32.32 -14.61 -8.30
N HIS A 4 31.52 -15.60 -8.72
CA HIS A 4 31.99 -16.68 -9.61
C HIS A 4 32.16 -16.17 -11.04
N ILE A 5 31.25 -15.33 -11.53
CA ILE A 5 31.35 -14.71 -12.85
C ILE A 5 32.60 -13.82 -12.92
N ASP A 6 32.88 -13.05 -11.86
CA ASP A 6 34.10 -12.23 -11.77
C ASP A 6 35.37 -13.06 -11.84
N ASN A 7 35.39 -14.21 -11.16
CA ASN A 7 36.53 -15.13 -11.22
C ASN A 7 36.75 -15.69 -12.64
N ILE A 8 35.65 -16.05 -13.32
CA ILE A 8 35.70 -16.56 -14.70
C ILE A 8 36.19 -15.47 -15.66
N ILE A 9 35.66 -14.24 -15.56
CA ILE A 9 36.11 -13.10 -16.36
C ILE A 9 37.60 -12.88 -16.15
N TYR A 10 38.05 -12.81 -14.89
CA TYR A 10 39.46 -12.60 -14.56
C TYR A 10 40.38 -13.66 -15.18
N ARG A 11 40.01 -14.95 -15.08
CA ARG A 11 40.80 -16.05 -15.67
C ARG A 11 40.81 -15.99 -17.19
N THR A 12 39.64 -15.80 -17.79
CA THR A 12 39.48 -15.79 -19.25
C THR A 12 40.15 -14.57 -19.88
N GLU A 13 40.18 -13.44 -19.17
CA GLU A 13 40.90 -12.24 -19.58
C GLU A 13 42.42 -12.46 -19.56
N ALA A 14 42.95 -13.11 -18.51
CA ALA A 14 44.36 -13.49 -18.45
C ALA A 14 44.74 -14.44 -19.59
N GLU A 15 43.89 -15.43 -19.90
CA GLU A 15 44.10 -16.35 -21.04
C GLU A 15 44.04 -15.62 -22.39
N TYR A 16 43.07 -14.73 -22.57
CA TYR A 16 42.96 -13.89 -23.77
C TYR A 16 44.22 -13.07 -24.03
N VAL A 17 44.75 -12.41 -22.99
CA VAL A 17 45.97 -11.59 -23.10
C VAL A 17 47.17 -12.47 -23.40
N ALA A 18 47.32 -13.60 -22.71
CA ALA A 18 48.44 -14.52 -22.90
C ALA A 18 48.45 -15.16 -24.31
N ASP A 19 47.34 -15.75 -24.75
CA ASP A 19 47.24 -16.36 -26.08
C ASP A 19 47.23 -15.30 -27.20
N GLY A 20 46.72 -14.09 -26.92
CA GLY A 20 46.79 -12.94 -27.80
C GLY A 20 48.23 -12.53 -28.10
N ASN A 21 49.04 -12.31 -27.06
CA ASN A 21 50.46 -11.98 -27.20
C ASN A 21 51.23 -13.12 -27.91
N ALA A 22 51.00 -14.37 -27.51
CA ALA A 22 51.63 -15.52 -28.16
C ALA A 22 51.24 -15.65 -29.65
N SER A 23 50.02 -15.25 -30.03
CA SER A 23 49.61 -15.23 -31.43
C SER A 23 50.34 -14.14 -32.24
N ILE A 24 50.57 -12.97 -31.64
CA ILE A 24 51.32 -11.88 -32.27
C ILE A 24 52.78 -12.31 -32.49
N GLU A 25 53.42 -12.88 -31.47
CA GLU A 25 54.78 -13.40 -31.57
C GLU A 25 54.92 -14.48 -32.66
N ALA A 26 53.99 -15.45 -32.70
CA ALA A 26 53.98 -16.49 -33.72
C ALA A 26 53.80 -15.91 -35.14
N TYR A 27 52.98 -14.87 -35.29
CA TYR A 27 52.79 -14.16 -36.55
C TYR A 27 54.06 -13.40 -36.99
N GLU A 28 54.74 -12.73 -36.06
CA GLU A 28 56.01 -12.05 -36.34
C GLU A 28 57.10 -13.04 -36.80
N ILE A 29 57.17 -14.22 -36.17
CA ILE A 29 58.08 -15.29 -36.60
C ILE A 29 57.79 -15.72 -38.04
N LEU A 30 56.50 -15.94 -38.37
CA LEU A 30 56.08 -16.26 -39.74
C LEU A 30 56.49 -15.17 -40.74
N LEU A 31 56.28 -13.89 -40.40
CA LEU A 31 56.67 -12.77 -41.24
C LEU A 31 58.19 -12.72 -41.44
N ARG A 32 58.99 -12.95 -40.39
CA ARG A 32 60.46 -13.04 -40.52
C ARG A 32 60.89 -14.17 -41.44
N TYR A 33 60.23 -15.32 -41.37
CA TYR A 33 60.53 -16.46 -42.25
C TYR A 33 60.17 -16.19 -43.71
N LEU A 34 59.06 -15.49 -43.97
CA LEU A 34 58.66 -15.11 -45.32
C LEU A 34 59.57 -14.04 -45.93
N ASN A 35 60.12 -13.14 -45.11
CA ASN A 35 60.94 -12.00 -45.54
C ASN A 35 62.46 -12.23 -45.38
N ALA A 36 62.92 -13.47 -45.20
CA ALA A 36 64.34 -13.74 -44.97
C ALA A 36 65.21 -13.37 -46.19
N GLU A 37 66.06 -12.34 -46.04
CA GLU A 37 66.97 -11.87 -47.10
C GLU A 37 68.18 -12.80 -47.30
N LYS A 38 68.87 -12.65 -48.44
CA LYS A 38 70.14 -13.36 -48.73
C LYS A 38 71.16 -13.05 -47.63
N GLY A 39 71.55 -14.08 -46.87
CA GLY A 39 72.54 -14.00 -45.80
C GLY A 39 71.98 -14.25 -44.40
N GLN A 40 70.66 -14.24 -44.21
CA GLN A 40 70.04 -14.65 -42.95
C GLN A 40 69.95 -16.18 -42.84
N LYS A 41 70.01 -16.70 -41.60
CA LYS A 41 69.81 -18.13 -41.33
C LYS A 41 68.39 -18.52 -41.79
N ARG A 42 68.31 -19.39 -42.79
CA ARG A 42 67.02 -19.89 -43.28
C ARG A 42 66.38 -20.79 -42.21
N PRO A 43 65.08 -20.60 -41.92
CA PRO A 43 64.36 -21.50 -41.03
C PRO A 43 64.27 -22.90 -41.62
N THR A 44 64.29 -23.90 -40.77
CA THR A 44 64.04 -25.29 -41.12
C THR A 44 62.56 -25.50 -41.43
N HIS A 45 62.23 -26.52 -42.24
CA HIS A 45 60.83 -26.85 -42.55
C HIS A 45 60.00 -27.16 -41.29
N ALA A 46 60.64 -27.72 -40.24
CA ALA A 46 59.99 -28.01 -38.97
C ALA A 46 59.59 -26.71 -38.23
N GLU A 47 60.49 -25.73 -38.16
CA GLU A 47 60.22 -24.41 -37.55
C GLU A 47 59.08 -23.68 -38.27
N VAL A 48 59.07 -23.70 -39.61
CA VAL A 48 57.97 -23.12 -40.40
C VAL A 48 56.66 -23.85 -40.12
N GLY A 49 56.66 -25.18 -40.15
CA GLY A 49 55.46 -25.99 -39.90
C GLY A 49 54.91 -25.82 -38.48
N GLU A 50 55.77 -25.60 -37.49
CA GLU A 50 55.36 -25.25 -36.13
C GLU A 50 54.74 -23.84 -36.06
N ALA A 51 55.40 -22.83 -36.63
CA ALA A 51 54.88 -21.46 -36.63
C ALA A 51 53.52 -21.35 -37.34
N VAL A 52 53.35 -22.04 -38.47
CA VAL A 52 52.08 -22.09 -39.23
C VAL A 52 50.95 -22.74 -38.42
N ARG A 53 51.25 -23.70 -37.54
CA ARG A 53 50.24 -24.34 -36.66
C ARG A 53 49.95 -23.52 -35.41
N ASN A 54 50.99 -22.93 -34.82
CA ASN A 54 50.89 -22.20 -33.56
C ASN A 54 50.08 -20.91 -33.72
N TYR A 55 50.32 -20.14 -34.79
CA TYR A 55 49.60 -18.87 -35.01
C TYR A 55 48.07 -19.03 -35.03
N PRO A 56 47.44 -19.81 -35.93
CA PRO A 56 45.99 -19.92 -36.00
C PRO A 56 45.40 -20.54 -34.73
N THR A 57 46.11 -21.49 -34.10
CA THR A 57 45.66 -22.11 -32.85
C THR A 57 45.60 -21.09 -31.71
N LYS A 58 46.68 -20.33 -31.50
CA LYS A 58 46.75 -19.28 -30.49
C LYS A 58 45.76 -18.16 -30.76
N ARG A 59 45.63 -17.76 -32.03
CA ARG A 59 44.66 -16.75 -32.45
C ARG A 59 43.22 -17.20 -32.19
N LEU A 60 42.88 -18.45 -32.51
CA LEU A 60 41.55 -19.00 -32.27
C LEU A 60 41.24 -19.05 -30.76
N ARG A 61 42.18 -19.52 -29.93
CA ARG A 61 42.00 -19.54 -28.47
C ARG A 61 41.81 -18.15 -27.90
N ALA A 62 42.61 -17.18 -28.32
CA ALA A 62 42.44 -15.78 -27.91
C ALA A 62 41.06 -15.23 -28.32
N LEU A 63 40.58 -15.55 -29.53
CA LEU A 63 39.24 -15.13 -29.97
C LEU A 63 38.12 -15.78 -29.14
N ILE A 64 38.22 -17.08 -28.84
CA ILE A 64 37.25 -17.78 -27.99
C ILE A 64 37.24 -17.18 -26.58
N ALA A 65 38.41 -16.96 -25.99
CA ALA A 65 38.53 -16.34 -24.66
C ALA A 65 37.92 -14.93 -24.65
N ARG A 66 38.19 -14.11 -25.68
CA ARG A 66 37.60 -12.77 -25.82
C ARG A 66 36.08 -12.81 -25.90
N GLU A 67 35.51 -13.67 -26.74
CA GLU A 67 34.05 -13.77 -26.87
C GLU A 67 33.40 -14.34 -25.61
N THR A 68 34.07 -15.28 -24.95
CA THR A 68 33.64 -15.80 -23.64
C THR A 68 33.61 -14.68 -22.59
N CYS A 69 34.66 -13.86 -22.49
CA CYS A 69 34.66 -12.66 -21.63
C CYS A 69 33.49 -11.73 -21.94
N ARG A 70 33.22 -11.45 -23.23
CA ARG A 70 32.11 -10.58 -23.64
C ARG A 70 30.76 -11.11 -23.17
N VAL A 71 30.50 -12.40 -23.32
CA VAL A 71 29.25 -13.04 -22.86
C VAL A 71 29.12 -12.95 -21.34
N TYR A 72 30.19 -13.23 -20.59
CA TYR A 72 30.15 -13.16 -19.13
C TYR A 72 29.98 -11.73 -18.61
N ILE A 73 30.63 -10.75 -19.24
CA ILE A 73 30.46 -9.33 -18.90
C ILE A 73 29.00 -8.90 -19.16
N ALA A 74 28.45 -9.20 -20.34
CA ALA A 74 27.06 -8.86 -20.65
C ALA A 74 26.06 -9.52 -19.68
N THR A 75 26.30 -10.79 -19.34
CA THR A 75 25.49 -11.53 -18.36
C THR A 75 25.60 -10.91 -16.96
N LYS A 76 26.82 -10.55 -16.53
CA LYS A 76 27.05 -9.88 -15.25
C LYS A 76 26.31 -8.57 -15.17
N THR A 77 26.39 -7.73 -16.20
CA THR A 77 25.68 -6.44 -16.25
C THR A 77 24.18 -6.67 -16.09
N LYS A 78 23.58 -7.53 -16.92
CA LYS A 78 22.15 -7.83 -16.84
C LYS A 78 21.72 -8.38 -15.47
N LEU A 79 22.49 -9.27 -14.87
CA LEU A 79 22.20 -9.80 -13.53
C LEU A 79 22.32 -8.72 -12.44
N THR A 80 23.29 -7.80 -12.60
CA THR A 80 23.47 -6.69 -11.66
C THR A 80 22.28 -5.74 -11.72
N ASP A 81 21.80 -5.42 -12.93
CA ASP A 81 20.61 -4.60 -13.14
C ASP A 81 19.37 -5.27 -12.52
N GLN A 82 19.16 -6.56 -12.79
CA GLN A 82 18.04 -7.32 -12.20
C GLN A 82 18.11 -7.36 -10.67
N ILE A 83 19.30 -7.48 -10.08
CA ILE A 83 19.45 -7.44 -8.61
C ILE A 83 19.14 -6.04 -8.08
N ALA A 84 19.52 -4.97 -8.78
CA ALA A 84 19.18 -3.61 -8.41
C ALA A 84 17.66 -3.40 -8.45
N ASP A 85 16.99 -3.87 -9.50
CA ASP A 85 15.54 -3.79 -9.63
C ASP A 85 14.84 -4.57 -8.51
N LEU A 86 15.30 -5.79 -8.19
CA LEU A 86 14.75 -6.58 -7.08
C LEU A 86 14.93 -5.90 -5.72
N LYS A 87 16.07 -5.25 -5.49
CA LYS A 87 16.29 -4.46 -4.27
C LYS A 87 15.33 -3.28 -4.19
N PHE A 88 15.11 -2.58 -5.30
CA PHE A 88 14.16 -1.49 -5.38
C PHE A 88 12.73 -1.96 -5.11
N CYS A 89 12.33 -3.09 -5.71
CA CYS A 89 11.03 -3.71 -5.45
C CYS A 89 10.86 -4.06 -3.97
N ARG A 90 11.89 -4.66 -3.36
CA ARG A 90 11.86 -5.01 -1.94
C ARG A 90 11.71 -3.78 -1.05
N GLN A 91 12.45 -2.71 -1.32
CA GLN A 91 12.34 -1.47 -0.56
C GLN A 91 10.91 -0.92 -0.61
N ARG A 92 10.30 -0.87 -1.80
CA ARG A 92 8.92 -0.37 -1.93
C ARG A 92 7.90 -1.24 -1.22
N LEU A 93 8.06 -2.56 -1.23
CA LEU A 93 7.19 -3.45 -0.46
C LEU A 93 7.40 -3.28 1.06
N GLU A 94 8.63 -3.02 1.49
CA GLU A 94 8.92 -2.68 2.89
C GLU A 94 8.26 -1.35 3.28
N ASP A 95 8.23 -0.35 2.40
CA ASP A 95 7.54 0.92 2.62
C ASP A 95 6.02 0.69 2.79
N VAL A 96 5.39 -0.12 1.93
CA VAL A 96 3.97 -0.50 2.09
C VAL A 96 3.72 -1.20 3.43
N CYS A 97 4.63 -2.08 3.86
CA CYS A 97 4.51 -2.72 5.17
C CYS A 97 4.61 -1.71 6.33
N GLN A 98 5.48 -0.70 6.20
CA GLN A 98 5.58 0.38 7.19
C GLN A 98 4.32 1.23 7.23
N ASP A 99 3.71 1.50 6.09
CA ASP A 99 2.43 2.23 6.01
C ASP A 99 1.31 1.45 6.71
N PHE A 100 1.23 0.12 6.53
CA PHE A 100 0.30 -0.72 7.28
C PHE A 100 0.52 -0.66 8.81
N GLU A 101 1.78 -0.70 9.25
CA GLU A 101 2.10 -0.62 10.67
C GLU A 101 1.81 0.78 11.24
N LYS A 102 2.00 1.83 10.44
CA LYS A 102 1.62 3.20 10.80
C LYS A 102 0.10 3.32 10.97
N VAL A 103 -0.68 2.82 10.01
CA VAL A 103 -2.15 2.78 10.12
C VAL A 103 -2.58 2.02 11.37
N ARG A 104 -1.96 0.87 11.65
CA ARG A 104 -2.21 0.12 12.89
C ARG A 104 -1.95 0.94 14.16
N GLN A 105 -0.90 1.75 14.18
CA GLN A 105 -0.57 2.61 15.33
C GLN A 105 -1.50 3.82 15.46
N GLU A 106 -2.02 4.32 14.34
CA GLU A 106 -3.00 5.42 14.28
C GLU A 106 -4.41 4.95 14.67
N LEU A 107 -4.75 3.69 14.38
CA LEU A 107 -5.97 3.00 14.82
C LEU A 107 -5.93 2.69 16.33
N ARG A 108 -5.73 3.71 17.17
CA ARG A 108 -6.00 3.62 18.60
C ARG A 108 -7.50 3.71 18.83
N VAL A 109 -8.16 2.59 18.68
CA VAL A 109 -9.58 2.51 19.02
C VAL A 109 -9.70 2.61 20.54
N ARG A 110 -10.52 3.54 21.01
CA ARG A 110 -10.82 3.69 22.44
C ARG A 110 -11.48 2.40 22.95
N PRO A 111 -10.90 1.67 23.92
CA PRO A 111 -11.45 0.38 24.38
C PRO A 111 -12.91 0.46 24.87
N GLU A 112 -13.32 1.63 25.37
CA GLU A 112 -14.70 1.93 25.76
C GLU A 112 -15.68 1.95 24.57
N MET A 113 -15.21 2.19 23.35
CA MET A 113 -16.04 2.27 22.14
C MET A 113 -16.10 0.97 21.32
N VAL A 114 -15.35 -0.07 21.70
CA VAL A 114 -15.27 -1.32 20.93
C VAL A 114 -16.20 -2.38 21.49
N LEU A 115 -17.18 -2.83 20.71
CA LEU A 115 -17.94 -4.03 21.07
C LEU A 115 -17.19 -5.26 20.56
N LEU A 116 -16.88 -6.18 21.49
CA LEU A 116 -16.16 -7.42 21.20
C LEU A 116 -17.08 -8.63 21.36
N PRO A 117 -16.81 -9.74 20.65
CA PRO A 117 -17.52 -10.99 20.87
C PRO A 117 -17.45 -11.45 22.33
N PRO A 118 -18.45 -12.20 22.82
CA PRO A 118 -18.46 -12.71 24.19
C PRO A 118 -17.22 -13.58 24.47
N GLY A 119 -16.57 -13.34 25.61
CA GLY A 119 -15.34 -14.05 26.02
C GLY A 119 -14.04 -13.46 25.47
N VAL A 120 -14.10 -12.34 24.75
CA VAL A 120 -12.92 -11.63 24.24
C VAL A 120 -12.73 -10.32 25.01
N GLU A 121 -11.61 -10.21 25.74
CA GLU A 121 -11.37 -9.10 26.68
C GLU A 121 -10.77 -7.86 26.02
N SER A 122 -10.07 -8.02 24.89
CA SER A 122 -9.42 -6.92 24.18
C SER A 122 -9.42 -7.13 22.67
N PHE A 123 -9.22 -6.04 21.93
CA PHE A 123 -9.10 -6.07 20.47
C PHE A 123 -7.92 -6.93 20.03
N GLU A 124 -6.79 -6.86 20.73
CA GLU A 124 -5.60 -7.68 20.47
C GLU A 124 -5.94 -9.16 20.65
N ARG A 125 -6.67 -9.52 21.71
CA ARG A 125 -7.08 -10.90 21.91
C ARG A 125 -8.04 -11.38 20.82
N ALA A 126 -8.94 -10.51 20.35
CA ALA A 126 -9.80 -10.80 19.21
C ALA A 126 -8.99 -11.10 17.94
N ALA A 127 -7.98 -10.26 17.68
CA ALA A 127 -7.08 -10.39 16.54
C ALA A 127 -6.24 -11.67 16.64
N GLU A 128 -5.73 -12.02 17.82
CA GLU A 128 -5.01 -13.29 18.07
C GLU A 128 -5.90 -14.51 17.80
N VAL A 129 -7.12 -14.53 18.34
CA VAL A 129 -8.07 -15.64 18.10
C VAL A 129 -8.40 -15.77 16.62
N LEU A 130 -8.60 -14.64 15.93
CA LEU A 130 -8.80 -14.64 14.49
C LEU A 130 -7.55 -15.16 13.76
N GLN A 131 -6.35 -14.71 14.14
CA GLN A 131 -5.09 -15.13 13.53
C GLN A 131 -4.83 -16.63 13.73
N ASP A 132 -5.10 -17.17 14.92
CA ASP A 132 -4.97 -18.58 15.25
C ASP A 132 -5.95 -19.46 14.44
N SER A 133 -7.08 -18.89 14.01
CA SER A 133 -8.03 -19.57 13.12
C SER A 133 -7.54 -19.66 11.65
N ILE A 134 -6.50 -18.92 11.28
CA ILE A 134 -5.97 -18.90 9.91
C ILE A 134 -5.00 -20.05 9.70
N THR A 135 -5.42 -21.03 8.89
CA THR A 135 -4.58 -22.16 8.54
C THR A 135 -3.59 -21.82 7.43
N ARG A 136 -2.59 -22.67 7.21
CA ARG A 136 -1.63 -22.50 6.11
C ARG A 136 -2.29 -22.55 4.73
N ASP A 137 -3.32 -23.37 4.56
CA ASP A 137 -4.03 -23.49 3.30
C ASP A 137 -4.87 -22.24 3.02
N ASP A 138 -5.37 -21.60 4.07
CA ASP A 138 -6.05 -20.31 3.96
C ASP A 138 -5.11 -19.20 3.50
N ILE A 139 -3.89 -19.13 4.04
CA ILE A 139 -2.86 -18.17 3.61
C ILE A 139 -2.51 -18.39 2.14
N ARG A 140 -2.40 -19.65 1.71
CA ARG A 140 -2.17 -19.98 0.28
C ARG A 140 -3.33 -19.56 -0.60
N ALA A 141 -4.57 -19.74 -0.13
CA ALA A 141 -5.75 -19.32 -0.87
C ALA A 141 -5.82 -17.79 -1.00
N PHE A 142 -5.51 -17.06 0.08
CA PHE A 142 -5.38 -15.60 0.09
C PHE A 142 -4.29 -15.13 -0.87
N ASP A 143 -3.07 -15.68 -0.78
CA ASP A 143 -1.96 -15.33 -1.67
C ASP A 143 -2.31 -15.58 -3.14
N LYS A 144 -2.96 -16.70 -3.45
CA LYS A 144 -3.43 -17.00 -4.80
C LYS A 144 -4.49 -15.99 -5.28
N GLY A 145 -5.45 -15.62 -4.43
CA GLY A 145 -6.46 -14.61 -4.75
C GLY A 145 -5.84 -13.24 -5.02
N LEU A 146 -4.92 -12.83 -4.14
CA LEU A 146 -4.17 -11.60 -4.26
C LEU A 146 -3.30 -11.57 -5.53
N GLN A 147 -2.60 -12.66 -5.86
CA GLN A 147 -1.81 -12.77 -7.10
C GLN A 147 -2.69 -12.61 -8.35
N VAL A 148 -3.83 -13.28 -8.41
CA VAL A 148 -4.79 -13.14 -9.52
C VAL A 148 -5.24 -11.69 -9.67
N ARG A 149 -5.53 -11.01 -8.55
CA ARG A 149 -5.95 -9.61 -8.57
C ARG A 149 -4.83 -8.67 -9.01
N ILE A 150 -3.60 -8.90 -8.53
CA ILE A 150 -2.42 -8.13 -8.93
C ILE A 150 -2.13 -8.30 -10.43
N GLU A 151 -2.25 -9.51 -10.96
CA GLU A 151 -2.08 -9.77 -12.39
C GLU A 151 -3.14 -9.07 -13.24
N GLN A 152 -4.40 -9.02 -12.77
CA GLN A 152 -5.49 -8.34 -13.46
C GLN A 152 -5.35 -6.81 -13.46
N GLU A 153 -5.00 -6.23 -12.31
CA GLU A 153 -4.98 -4.77 -12.13
C GLU A 153 -3.65 -4.14 -12.57
N PHE A 154 -2.52 -4.85 -12.41
CA PHE A 154 -1.19 -4.29 -12.62
C PHE A 154 -0.31 -5.05 -13.63
N ASN A 155 -0.83 -6.12 -14.26
CA ASN A 155 -0.12 -7.10 -15.10
C ASN A 155 0.91 -7.96 -14.33
N ALA A 156 1.72 -7.35 -13.47
CA ALA A 156 2.69 -8.02 -12.61
C ALA A 156 3.08 -7.14 -11.43
N LEU A 157 3.40 -7.76 -10.28
CA LEU A 157 3.89 -7.04 -9.10
C LEU A 157 5.14 -6.20 -9.39
N PHE A 158 6.04 -6.73 -10.23
CA PHE A 158 7.24 -6.01 -10.66
C PHE A 158 6.91 -4.68 -11.35
N SER A 159 5.82 -4.64 -12.12
CA SER A 159 5.38 -3.41 -12.80
C SER A 159 5.04 -2.33 -11.78
N VAL A 160 4.29 -2.68 -10.71
CA VAL A 160 3.97 -1.73 -9.62
C VAL A 160 5.24 -1.19 -8.98
N CYS A 161 6.16 -2.10 -8.66
CA CYS A 161 7.39 -1.76 -8.00
C CYS A 161 8.28 -0.82 -8.82
N VAL A 162 8.37 -0.98 -10.15
CA VAL A 162 9.26 -0.14 -10.99
C VAL A 162 8.56 1.13 -11.51
N SER A 163 7.22 1.19 -11.46
CA SER A 163 6.43 2.28 -12.04
C SER A 163 6.26 3.49 -11.09
N ALA A 164 5.35 4.40 -11.43
CA ALA A 164 5.13 5.63 -10.69
C ALA A 164 4.63 5.38 -9.24
N PRO A 165 4.95 6.28 -8.28
CA PRO A 165 4.60 6.09 -6.85
C PRO A 165 3.11 5.90 -6.55
N ASN A 166 2.21 6.46 -7.37
CA ASN A 166 0.76 6.33 -7.20
C ASN A 166 0.23 4.90 -7.36
N LEU A 167 0.97 4.01 -8.03
CA LEU A 167 0.57 2.60 -8.13
C LEU A 167 0.82 1.84 -6.83
N VAL A 168 1.74 2.30 -5.98
CA VAL A 168 2.02 1.69 -4.67
C VAL A 168 0.84 1.88 -3.72
N SER A 169 0.26 3.09 -3.68
CA SER A 169 -0.96 3.33 -2.89
C SER A 169 -2.15 2.54 -3.42
N THR A 170 -2.25 2.36 -4.74
CA THR A 170 -3.30 1.53 -5.35
C THR A 170 -3.13 0.05 -4.98
N LEU A 171 -1.89 -0.45 -4.97
CA LEU A 171 -1.57 -1.80 -4.50
C LEU A 171 -1.93 -1.98 -3.02
N GLN A 172 -1.67 -1.00 -2.17
CA GLN A 172 -2.06 -1.04 -0.77
C GLN A 172 -3.58 -1.21 -0.62
N ILE A 173 -4.38 -0.38 -1.31
CA ILE A 173 -5.85 -0.48 -1.33
C ILE A 173 -6.28 -1.88 -1.82
N THR A 174 -5.62 -2.41 -2.85
CA THR A 174 -5.92 -3.75 -3.39
C THR A 174 -5.68 -4.84 -2.34
N ILE A 175 -4.56 -4.77 -1.61
CA ILE A 175 -4.23 -5.70 -0.52
C ILE A 175 -5.26 -5.61 0.61
N GLU A 176 -5.66 -4.39 1.00
CA GLU A 176 -6.68 -4.16 2.02
C GLU A 176 -8.03 -4.74 1.61
N ASP A 177 -8.48 -4.48 0.38
CA ASP A 177 -9.75 -4.99 -0.13
C ASP A 177 -9.77 -6.52 -0.20
N GLU A 178 -8.66 -7.12 -0.65
CA GLU A 178 -8.54 -8.57 -0.69
C GLU A 178 -8.52 -9.17 0.73
N ALA A 179 -7.81 -8.53 1.67
CA ALA A 179 -7.80 -8.95 3.06
C ALA A 179 -9.19 -8.84 3.70
N ARG A 180 -9.93 -7.75 3.44
CA ARG A 180 -11.32 -7.57 3.88
C ARG A 180 -12.22 -8.66 3.31
N ASN A 181 -12.13 -8.94 2.01
CA ASN A 181 -12.92 -9.99 1.37
C ASN A 181 -12.60 -11.38 1.93
N PHE A 182 -11.32 -11.69 2.14
CA PHE A 182 -10.87 -12.95 2.72
C PHE A 182 -11.33 -13.14 4.18
N LEU A 183 -11.26 -12.08 4.99
CA LEU A 183 -11.65 -12.11 6.40
C LEU A 183 -13.16 -12.03 6.62
N ARG A 184 -13.94 -11.48 5.68
CA ARG A 184 -15.40 -11.29 5.81
C ARG A 184 -16.13 -12.55 6.25
N ASN A 185 -15.80 -13.70 5.67
CA ASN A 185 -16.45 -14.96 6.00
C ASN A 185 -16.05 -15.51 7.38
N ARG A 186 -14.91 -15.07 7.94
CA ARG A 186 -14.38 -15.53 9.24
C ARG A 186 -14.84 -14.66 10.38
N LEU A 187 -15.03 -13.36 10.13
CA LEU A 187 -15.55 -12.42 11.11
C LEU A 187 -17.02 -12.70 11.44
N GLY A 188 -17.74 -13.41 10.56
CA GLY A 188 -19.16 -13.70 10.73
C GLY A 188 -20.04 -12.47 10.51
N ALA A 189 -21.34 -12.62 10.69
CA ALA A 189 -22.24 -11.46 10.78
C ALA A 189 -22.02 -10.77 12.14
N SER A 190 -21.85 -9.44 12.12
CA SER A 190 -21.75 -8.67 13.36
C SER A 190 -23.05 -8.79 14.15
N GLN A 191 -22.99 -9.48 15.29
CA GLN A 191 -24.13 -9.59 16.20
C GLN A 191 -24.07 -8.46 17.21
N LEU A 192 -24.28 -7.23 16.74
CA LEU A 192 -24.05 -6.01 17.52
C LEU A 192 -24.84 -5.97 18.83
N ALA A 193 -26.15 -6.25 18.79
CA ALA A 193 -26.98 -6.25 19.99
C ALA A 193 -26.55 -7.33 21.00
N PRO A 194 -26.36 -8.61 20.60
CA PRO A 194 -25.77 -9.61 21.50
C PRO A 194 -24.42 -9.21 22.10
N MET A 195 -23.51 -8.62 21.30
CA MET A 195 -22.21 -8.13 21.80
C MET A 195 -22.40 -7.01 22.82
N TYR A 196 -23.32 -6.08 22.54
CA TYR A 196 -23.65 -4.97 23.43
C TYR A 196 -24.17 -5.46 24.78
N PHE A 197 -25.19 -6.32 24.78
CA PHE A 197 -25.77 -6.86 26.03
C PHE A 197 -24.85 -7.87 26.73
N SER A 198 -23.92 -8.51 26.02
CA SER A 198 -22.87 -9.30 26.66
C SER A 198 -21.88 -8.41 27.42
N ARG A 199 -21.55 -7.23 26.89
CA ARG A 199 -20.68 -6.26 27.55
C ARG A 199 -21.38 -5.56 28.72
N PHE A 200 -22.67 -5.28 28.57
CA PHE A 200 -23.51 -4.61 29.56
C PHE A 200 -24.68 -5.51 29.98
N PRO A 201 -24.43 -6.53 30.83
CA PRO A 201 -25.43 -7.55 31.16
C PRO A 201 -26.57 -7.02 32.04
N ASP A 202 -26.37 -5.90 32.73
CA ASP A 202 -27.39 -5.27 33.57
C ASP A 202 -28.07 -4.13 32.81
N ALA A 203 -29.40 -4.03 32.93
CA ALA A 203 -30.20 -3.03 32.23
C ALA A 203 -29.77 -1.58 32.54
N ASN A 204 -29.35 -1.29 33.77
CA ASN A 204 -28.87 0.06 34.12
C ASN A 204 -27.50 0.35 33.51
N SER A 205 -26.60 -0.64 33.48
CA SER A 205 -25.29 -0.47 32.84
C SER A 205 -25.39 -0.27 31.33
N ALA A 206 -26.31 -0.99 30.68
CA ALA A 206 -26.64 -0.80 29.27
C ALA A 206 -27.21 0.62 29.03
N ALA A 207 -28.24 1.02 29.78
CA ALA A 207 -28.80 2.36 29.69
C ALA A 207 -27.73 3.46 29.90
N GLN A 208 -26.88 3.30 30.92
CA GLN A 208 -25.80 4.25 31.21
C GLN A 208 -24.79 4.34 30.06
N ALA A 209 -24.48 3.23 29.37
CA ALA A 209 -23.59 3.23 28.22
C ALA A 209 -24.21 3.95 27.01
N VAL A 210 -25.52 3.77 26.73
CA VAL A 210 -26.21 4.56 25.69
C VAL A 210 -26.20 6.05 26.04
N TYR A 211 -26.54 6.38 27.29
CA TYR A 211 -26.54 7.77 27.75
C TYR A 211 -25.16 8.41 27.64
N TRP A 212 -24.10 7.66 27.99
CA TRP A 212 -22.73 8.12 27.80
C TRP A 212 -22.41 8.37 26.32
N LEU A 213 -22.81 7.50 25.40
CA LEU A 213 -22.62 7.75 23.96
C LEU A 213 -23.37 9.01 23.49
N TYR A 214 -24.59 9.22 23.98
CA TYR A 214 -25.37 10.42 23.70
C TYR A 214 -24.67 11.70 24.21
N ASP A 215 -24.09 11.66 25.42
CA ASP A 215 -23.30 12.75 25.99
C ASP A 215 -22.01 13.00 25.19
N GLN A 216 -21.31 11.95 24.78
CA GLN A 216 -20.12 12.07 23.92
C GLN A 216 -20.43 12.62 22.52
N ALA A 217 -21.67 12.47 22.05
CA ALA A 217 -22.13 13.04 20.80
C ALA A 217 -22.50 14.53 20.91
N ASP A 218 -22.29 15.18 22.05
CA ASP A 218 -22.54 16.63 22.20
C ASP A 218 -21.75 17.46 21.16
N PRO A 219 -22.40 18.31 20.35
CA PRO A 219 -21.75 19.18 19.38
C PRO A 219 -20.73 20.18 19.98
N GLY A 220 -20.70 20.36 21.30
CA GLY A 220 -19.75 21.23 21.99
C GLY A 220 -19.98 22.73 21.76
N VAL A 221 -21.15 23.10 21.25
CA VAL A 221 -21.54 24.50 21.03
C VAL A 221 -22.05 25.10 22.34
N GLN A 222 -21.65 26.34 22.65
CA GLN A 222 -22.13 27.03 23.83
C GLN A 222 -23.55 27.56 23.59
N THR A 223 -24.55 26.92 24.20
CA THR A 223 -25.97 27.20 23.94
C THR A 223 -26.66 28.06 25.00
N ARG A 224 -25.91 28.77 25.85
CA ARG A 224 -26.50 29.52 26.98
C ARG A 224 -27.57 30.51 26.51
N ASN A 225 -28.82 30.25 26.92
CA ASN A 225 -30.00 31.08 26.66
C ASN A 225 -30.42 31.20 25.19
N ILE A 226 -30.00 30.27 24.33
CA ILE A 226 -30.40 30.23 22.93
C ILE A 226 -31.40 29.09 22.75
N ASP A 227 -32.52 29.37 22.10
CA ASP A 227 -33.46 28.34 21.64
C ASP A 227 -32.91 27.73 20.35
N PHE A 228 -32.37 26.52 20.44
CA PHE A 228 -31.88 25.74 19.29
C PHE A 228 -32.73 24.48 19.16
N GLY A 229 -32.93 24.03 17.91
CA GLY A 229 -33.53 22.72 17.69
C GLY A 229 -32.45 21.66 17.74
N GLU A 230 -32.66 20.54 18.42
CA GLU A 230 -31.72 19.41 18.39
C GLU A 230 -32.27 18.29 17.51
N ILE A 231 -31.41 17.75 16.64
CA ILE A 231 -31.66 16.55 15.85
C ILE A 231 -30.77 15.45 16.42
N THR A 232 -31.37 14.31 16.74
CA THR A 232 -30.64 13.09 17.11
C THR A 232 -30.92 12.01 16.09
N VAL A 233 -29.88 11.44 15.49
CA VAL A 233 -29.98 10.32 14.54
C VAL A 233 -29.25 9.14 15.14
N THR A 234 -29.89 7.98 15.14
CA THR A 234 -29.25 6.72 15.56
C THR A 234 -28.99 5.84 14.35
N ALA A 235 -27.80 5.26 14.26
CA ALA A 235 -27.50 4.23 13.27
C ALA A 235 -27.37 2.86 13.94
N THR A 236 -28.13 1.86 13.47
CA THR A 236 -28.12 0.48 14.00
C THR A 236 -28.34 -0.55 12.87
N PRO A 237 -28.08 -1.84 13.12
CA PRO A 237 -28.42 -2.90 12.18
C PRO A 237 -29.92 -2.94 11.88
N MET A 238 -30.29 -3.02 10.61
CA MET A 238 -31.70 -3.00 10.22
C MET A 238 -32.44 -4.26 10.70
N GLY A 239 -33.70 -4.07 11.08
CA GLY A 239 -34.60 -5.17 11.44
C GLY A 239 -34.42 -5.68 12.87
N LYS A 240 -34.65 -6.97 13.06
CA LYS A 240 -34.75 -7.59 14.41
C LYS A 240 -33.44 -7.53 15.21
N GLU A 241 -32.31 -7.38 14.54
CA GLU A 241 -30.99 -7.36 15.19
C GLU A 241 -30.71 -6.03 15.89
N GLY A 242 -31.11 -4.89 15.31
CA GLY A 242 -30.93 -3.57 15.91
C GLY A 242 -32.12 -3.08 16.75
N GLU A 243 -33.31 -3.65 16.56
CA GLU A 243 -34.54 -3.23 17.26
C GLU A 243 -34.40 -3.14 18.81
N PRO A 244 -33.72 -4.07 19.51
CA PRO A 244 -33.49 -3.93 20.95
C PRO A 244 -32.64 -2.72 21.34
N LEU A 245 -31.63 -2.37 20.53
CA LEU A 245 -30.76 -1.21 20.78
C LEU A 245 -31.51 0.10 20.50
N LEU A 246 -32.30 0.14 19.42
CA LEU A 246 -33.11 1.30 19.08
C LEU A 246 -34.12 1.61 20.18
N ARG A 247 -34.86 0.60 20.66
CA ARG A 247 -35.81 0.77 21.78
C ARG A 247 -35.12 1.24 23.06
N LEU A 248 -33.95 0.67 23.38
CA LEU A 248 -33.17 1.12 24.53
C LEU A 248 -32.75 2.60 24.39
N ALA A 249 -32.39 3.03 23.18
CA ALA A 249 -32.05 4.43 22.93
C ALA A 249 -33.26 5.37 23.05
N GLU A 250 -34.42 4.97 22.51
CA GLU A 250 -35.69 5.70 22.66
C GLU A 250 -36.11 5.87 24.12
N ASP A 251 -35.93 4.84 24.94
CA ASP A 251 -36.33 4.84 26.35
C ASP A 251 -35.41 5.68 27.24
N ILE A 252 -34.12 5.79 26.89
CA ILE A 252 -33.09 6.37 27.77
C ILE A 252 -32.66 7.77 27.35
N MET A 253 -32.68 8.10 26.07
CA MET A 253 -32.17 9.38 25.61
C MET A 253 -33.11 10.54 25.98
N PRO A 254 -32.58 11.69 26.43
CA PRO A 254 -33.39 12.86 26.75
C PRO A 254 -34.24 13.35 25.58
N ILE A 255 -33.70 13.24 24.37
CA ILE A 255 -34.37 13.55 23.11
C ILE A 255 -34.36 12.26 22.30
N PRO A 256 -35.54 11.67 22.00
CA PRO A 256 -35.60 10.44 21.23
C PRO A 256 -35.05 10.68 19.81
N PRO A 257 -34.48 9.65 19.15
CA PRO A 257 -34.00 9.78 17.79
C PRO A 257 -35.12 10.25 16.86
N SER A 258 -34.86 11.27 16.06
CA SER A 258 -35.81 11.75 15.04
C SER A 258 -35.73 10.96 13.74
N ALA A 259 -34.63 10.23 13.53
CA ALA A 259 -34.44 9.34 12.41
C ALA A 259 -33.50 8.17 12.76
N ASP A 260 -33.69 7.06 12.04
CA ASP A 260 -32.82 5.90 12.04
C ASP A 260 -32.04 5.79 10.73
N ALA A 261 -30.78 5.37 10.82
CA ALA A 261 -29.93 5.09 9.68
C ALA A 261 -29.44 3.63 9.72
N PRO A 262 -29.34 2.94 8.57
CA PRO A 262 -28.79 1.60 8.54
C PRO A 262 -27.28 1.64 8.84
N SER A 263 -26.83 0.87 9.83
CA SER A 263 -25.42 0.54 10.02
C SER A 263 -25.27 -0.95 10.35
N ALA A 264 -24.49 -1.68 9.54
CA ALA A 264 -24.37 -3.13 9.71
C ALA A 264 -23.60 -3.52 10.97
N ASP A 265 -22.55 -2.75 11.31
CA ASP A 265 -21.53 -3.17 12.26
C ASP A 265 -21.34 -2.19 13.42
N GLU A 266 -22.08 -1.08 13.45
CA GLU A 266 -21.88 0.00 14.42
C GLU A 266 -23.20 0.44 15.06
N PHE A 267 -23.12 0.88 16.32
CA PHE A 267 -24.17 1.64 16.98
C PHE A 267 -23.69 3.07 17.12
N VAL A 268 -24.26 3.97 16.31
CA VAL A 268 -23.83 5.37 16.24
C VAL A 268 -24.95 6.26 16.75
N ILE A 269 -24.59 7.24 17.57
CA ILE A 269 -25.47 8.35 17.94
C ILE A 269 -24.86 9.61 17.35
N TYR A 270 -25.60 10.24 16.46
CA TYR A 270 -25.27 11.53 15.88
C TYR A 270 -26.20 12.58 16.46
N ARG A 271 -25.64 13.71 16.90
CA ARG A 271 -26.42 14.86 17.38
C ARG A 271 -26.01 16.10 16.62
N GLU A 272 -26.99 16.92 16.30
CA GLU A 272 -26.80 18.19 15.64
C GLU A 272 -27.69 19.25 16.27
N TYR A 273 -27.12 20.43 16.54
CA TYR A 273 -27.89 21.60 16.90
C TYR A 273 -28.21 22.39 15.63
N THR A 274 -29.50 22.53 15.35
CA THR A 274 -30.06 23.36 14.29
C THR A 274 -30.31 24.77 14.80
N ARG A 275 -30.28 25.74 13.88
CA ARG A 275 -30.52 27.17 14.17
C ARG A 275 -29.54 27.76 15.18
N VAL A 276 -28.31 27.23 15.24
CA VAL A 276 -27.23 27.79 16.04
C VAL A 276 -26.87 29.18 15.48
N PRO A 277 -27.01 30.26 16.26
CA PRO A 277 -26.55 31.59 15.85
C PRO A 277 -25.04 31.58 15.62
N LEU A 278 -24.56 32.36 14.66
CA LEU A 278 -23.12 32.35 14.35
C LEU A 278 -22.30 32.86 15.53
N ALA A 279 -22.82 33.80 16.32
CA ALA A 279 -22.14 34.27 17.52
C ALA A 279 -21.93 33.18 18.59
N ALA A 280 -22.70 32.08 18.57
CA ALA A 280 -22.53 30.95 19.48
C ALA A 280 -21.35 30.04 19.09
N LEU A 281 -20.85 30.17 17.85
CA LEU A 281 -19.68 29.46 17.39
C LEU A 281 -18.41 30.16 17.90
N SER A 282 -17.54 29.39 18.56
CA SER A 282 -16.32 29.89 19.20
C SER A 282 -15.40 30.68 18.26
N GLN A 283 -15.45 30.36 16.97
CA GLN A 283 -14.61 30.93 15.91
C GLN A 283 -15.20 32.19 15.27
N MET A 284 -16.50 32.46 15.42
CA MET A 284 -17.18 33.57 14.74
C MET A 284 -17.43 34.73 15.71
N GLY A 285 -17.97 34.46 16.90
CA GLY A 285 -18.34 35.52 17.85
C GLY A 285 -19.27 36.59 17.24
N PRO A 286 -19.64 37.63 18.01
CA PRO A 286 -20.64 38.61 17.56
C PRO A 286 -20.21 39.45 16.36
N LEU A 287 -18.93 39.84 16.28
CA LEU A 287 -18.43 40.68 15.20
C LEU A 287 -18.43 39.94 13.85
N ALA A 288 -18.09 38.65 13.81
CA ALA A 288 -18.13 37.92 12.56
C ALA A 288 -19.57 37.61 12.12
N GLU A 289 -20.50 37.44 13.07
CA GLU A 289 -21.93 37.35 12.74
C GLU A 289 -22.43 38.64 12.07
N ASP A 290 -22.08 39.82 12.61
CA ASP A 290 -22.40 41.10 11.97
C ASP A 290 -21.79 41.22 10.57
N VAL A 291 -20.51 40.85 10.40
CA VAL A 291 -19.84 40.88 9.09
C VAL A 291 -20.49 39.90 8.11
N TYR A 292 -20.86 38.71 8.58
CA TYR A 292 -21.51 37.69 7.78
C TYR A 292 -22.91 38.14 7.34
N ASN A 293 -23.70 38.72 8.25
CA ASN A 293 -25.03 39.26 7.92
C ASN A 293 -24.93 40.42 6.94
N ASN A 294 -23.96 41.33 7.13
CA ASN A 294 -23.66 42.39 6.16
C ASN A 294 -23.24 41.83 4.79
N ALA A 295 -22.55 40.68 4.75
CA ALA A 295 -22.18 40.01 3.50
C ALA A 295 -23.38 39.36 2.81
N LEU A 296 -24.32 38.79 3.57
CA LEU A 296 -25.58 38.26 3.02
C LEU A 296 -26.43 39.35 2.36
N ASP A 297 -26.42 40.57 2.90
CA ASP A 297 -27.10 41.72 2.32
C ASP A 297 -26.43 42.25 1.04
N ASN A 298 -25.20 41.82 0.74
CA ASN A 298 -24.46 42.17 -0.46
C ASN A 298 -24.54 41.05 -1.53
N PRO A 299 -25.39 41.18 -2.56
CA PRO A 299 -25.60 40.12 -3.55
C PRO A 299 -24.36 39.77 -4.39
N GLN A 300 -23.31 40.59 -4.36
CA GLN A 300 -22.06 40.29 -5.08
C GLN A 300 -21.19 39.25 -4.36
N HIS A 301 -21.38 39.04 -3.05
CA HIS A 301 -20.54 38.18 -2.23
C HIS A 301 -21.34 37.38 -1.21
N SER A 302 -22.06 36.35 -1.66
CA SER A 302 -22.63 35.39 -0.71
C SER A 302 -21.51 34.61 0.00
N PRO A 303 -21.46 34.59 1.35
CA PRO A 303 -20.51 33.77 2.10
C PRO A 303 -20.73 32.26 1.88
N HIS A 304 -21.84 31.87 1.24
CA HIS A 304 -22.13 30.51 0.82
C HIS A 304 -21.68 30.16 -0.59
N SER A 305 -21.11 31.12 -1.32
CA SER A 305 -20.55 30.84 -2.64
C SER A 305 -19.31 29.97 -2.49
N ARG A 306 -19.38 28.74 -3.02
CA ARG A 306 -18.19 27.88 -3.16
C ARG A 306 -17.18 28.55 -4.09
N ILE A 307 -16.13 29.14 -3.51
CA ILE A 307 -15.04 29.80 -4.25
C ILE A 307 -14.16 28.82 -5.01
N ASP A 308 -14.23 27.53 -4.68
CA ASP A 308 -13.53 26.41 -5.32
C ASP A 308 -14.26 25.88 -6.56
N VAL A 309 -15.51 26.29 -6.79
CA VAL A 309 -16.30 25.89 -7.96
C VAL A 309 -16.15 26.95 -9.05
N ALA A 310 -15.23 26.71 -9.97
CA ALA A 310 -14.98 27.61 -11.09
C ALA A 310 -16.17 27.73 -12.07
N THR A 311 -17.04 26.72 -12.11
CA THR A 311 -18.22 26.67 -12.98
C THR A 311 -19.34 25.89 -12.30
N TRP A 312 -20.49 26.55 -12.09
CA TRP A 312 -21.72 25.89 -11.68
C TRP A 312 -22.40 25.33 -12.93
N GLN A 313 -22.55 24.01 -13.01
CA GLN A 313 -23.36 23.38 -14.04
C GLN A 313 -24.79 23.25 -13.52
N ASP A 314 -25.74 23.69 -14.34
CA ASP A 314 -27.16 23.56 -14.03
C ASP A 314 -27.55 22.07 -14.03
N VAL A 315 -28.30 21.64 -13.02
CA VAL A 315 -28.68 20.21 -12.85
C VAL A 315 -29.56 19.74 -14.01
N GLU A 316 -30.26 20.67 -14.66
CA GLU A 316 -31.07 20.38 -15.85
C GLU A 316 -30.26 20.27 -17.15
N ALA A 317 -29.01 20.75 -17.19
CA ALA A 317 -28.17 20.72 -18.39
C ALA A 317 -27.45 19.37 -18.62
N VAL A 318 -27.60 18.41 -17.70
CA VAL A 318 -26.97 17.07 -17.76
C VAL A 318 -28.00 15.95 -18.03
N ARG A 319 -29.23 16.29 -18.44
CA ARG A 319 -30.21 15.33 -18.96
C ARG A 319 -30.23 15.34 -20.49
#